data_AF-A0AAT9I045-F1
#
_entry.id   AF-A0AAT9I045-F1
#
_cell.length_a   1.000
_cell.length_b   1.000
_cell.length_c   1.000
_cell.angle_alpha   90.00
_cell.angle_beta   90.00
_cell.angle_gamma   90.00
#
_symmetry.space_group_name_H-M   'P 1'
#
loop_
_entity.id
_entity.type
_entity.pdbx_description
1 polymer ?
#
loop_
_entity_poly.entity_id
_entity_poly.type
_entity_poly.pdbx_seq_one_letter_code
_entity_poly.pdbx_strand_id
1 'polypeptide(L)'
;MGPPAATVHSRTAKVFETLGDRRRAAAMYGAAATSRPPGTYPRIVALDLVAQAEMQAAEGSIEQACATWGRAIDHMDGVQSGRTRKAVGNMRRDLSRFRTRGLRCASELDERARDFLSDRR
;
A
#
# COMPACT_ATOMS: atom_id res chain seq x y z
N MET A 1 -17.71 4.92 -2.23
CA MET A 1 -16.88 5.71 -1.28
C MET A 1 -17.32 5.31 0.12
N GLY A 2 -16.39 5.21 1.06
CA GLY A 2 -16.70 4.78 2.43
C GLY A 2 -17.10 5.95 3.34
N PRO A 3 -16.97 5.80 4.67
CA PRO A 3 -17.34 6.84 5.64
C PRO A 3 -16.74 8.22 5.31
N PRO A 4 -17.43 9.33 5.70
CA PRO A 4 -16.95 10.68 5.42
C PRO A 4 -15.52 10.93 5.89
N ALA A 5 -15.18 10.54 7.13
CA ALA A 5 -13.83 10.68 7.68
C ALA A 5 -12.76 10.00 6.82
N ALA A 6 -13.00 8.74 6.42
CA ALA A 6 -12.08 8.00 5.56
C ALA A 6 -11.90 8.65 4.18
N THR A 7 -12.95 9.28 3.65
CA THR A 7 -12.87 10.01 2.39
C THR A 7 -12.08 11.31 2.54
N VAL A 8 -12.32 12.08 3.59
CA VAL A 8 -11.56 13.31 3.89
C VAL A 8 -10.08 13.00 4.05
N HIS A 9 -9.72 12.01 4.89
CA HIS A 9 -8.32 11.62 5.08
C HIS A 9 -7.63 11.24 3.76
N SER A 10 -8.27 10.41 2.92
CA SER A 10 -7.71 10.01 1.61
C SER A 10 -7.53 11.19 0.66
N ARG A 11 -8.44 12.18 0.67
CA ARG A 11 -8.31 13.41 -0.14
C ARG A 11 -7.21 14.32 0.39
N THR A 12 -7.14 14.51 1.70
CA THR A 12 -6.08 15.29 2.36
C THR A 12 -4.70 14.65 2.12
N ALA A 13 -4.60 13.32 2.13
CA ALA A 13 -3.37 12.62 1.81
C ALA A 13 -2.85 12.97 0.41
N LYS A 14 -3.72 13.00 -0.60
CA LYS A 14 -3.38 13.41 -1.97
C LYS A 14 -2.90 14.85 -2.08
N VAL A 15 -3.45 15.76 -1.26
CA VAL A 15 -2.98 17.14 -1.18
C VAL A 15 -1.55 17.17 -0.67
N PHE A 16 -1.25 16.49 0.45
CA PHE A 16 0.11 16.40 0.96
C PHE A 16 1.09 15.72 0.00
N GLU A 17 0.66 14.66 -0.68
CA GLU A 17 1.44 13.99 -1.71
C GLU A 17 1.80 14.96 -2.86
N THR A 18 0.82 15.74 -3.33
CA THR A 18 1.03 16.76 -4.38
C THR A 18 2.00 17.85 -3.92
N LEU A 19 1.95 18.21 -2.63
CA LEU A 19 2.86 19.18 -2.01
C LEU A 19 4.24 18.60 -1.67
N GLY A 20 4.46 17.29 -1.86
CA GLY A 20 5.70 16.60 -1.51
C GLY A 20 5.89 16.30 -0.02
N ASP A 21 4.90 16.57 0.83
CA ASP A 21 4.91 16.22 2.25
C ASP A 21 4.55 14.74 2.45
N ARG A 22 5.48 13.86 2.07
CA ARG A 22 5.30 12.40 2.06
C ARG A 22 4.94 11.84 3.42
N ARG A 23 5.55 12.38 4.49
CA ARG A 23 5.29 11.93 5.86
C ARG A 23 3.84 12.20 6.27
N ARG A 24 3.31 13.40 6.00
CA ARG A 24 1.90 13.70 6.28
C ARG A 24 0.96 12.96 5.35
N ALA A 25 1.33 12.78 4.08
CA ALA A 25 0.54 11.96 3.15
C ALA A 25 0.40 10.52 3.66
N ALA A 26 1.50 9.87 4.07
CA ALA A 26 1.49 8.53 4.65
C ALA A 26 0.58 8.43 5.88
N ALA A 27 0.66 9.39 6.80
CA ALA A 27 -0.18 9.42 8.00
C ALA A 27 -1.67 9.52 7.65
N MET A 28 -2.03 10.37 6.68
CA MET A 28 -3.41 10.55 6.25
C MET A 28 -3.96 9.32 5.50
N TYR A 29 -3.15 8.67 4.67
CA TYR A 29 -3.54 7.39 4.05
C TYR A 29 -3.78 6.29 5.11
N GLY A 30 -2.92 6.20 6.11
CA GLY A 30 -3.12 5.29 7.25
C GLY A 30 -4.40 5.59 8.03
N ALA A 31 -4.67 6.86 8.31
CA ALA A 31 -5.91 7.30 8.96
C ALA A 31 -7.16 7.00 8.10
N ALA A 32 -7.04 7.09 6.77
CA ALA A 32 -8.12 6.71 5.86
C ALA A 32 -8.43 5.21 5.95
N ALA A 33 -7.39 4.37 5.98
CA ALA A 33 -7.52 2.91 6.09
C ALA A 33 -8.21 2.51 7.41
N THR A 34 -7.79 3.09 8.55
CA THR A 34 -8.36 2.77 9.87
C THR A 34 -9.77 3.33 10.09
N SER A 35 -10.15 4.39 9.37
CA SER A 35 -11.49 5.00 9.46
C SER A 35 -12.58 4.20 8.73
N ARG A 36 -12.24 3.06 8.10
CA ARG A 36 -13.21 2.20 7.39
C ARG A 36 -13.62 1.03 8.29
N PRO A 37 -14.92 0.69 8.35
CA PRO A 37 -15.39 -0.50 9.05
C PRO A 37 -14.65 -1.76 8.56
N PRO A 38 -14.19 -2.62 9.48
CA PRO A 38 -13.54 -3.89 9.13
C PRO A 38 -14.41 -4.72 8.17
N GLY A 39 -13.77 -5.39 7.21
CA GLY A 39 -14.42 -6.29 6.26
C GLY A 39 -15.31 -5.63 5.18
N THR A 40 -15.70 -4.36 5.33
CA THR A 40 -16.69 -3.73 4.42
C THR A 40 -16.05 -3.18 3.14
N TYR A 41 -14.81 -2.68 3.23
CA TYR A 41 -14.14 -2.00 2.11
C TYR A 41 -12.73 -2.56 1.83
N PRO A 42 -12.54 -3.89 1.73
CA PRO A 42 -11.20 -4.51 1.70
C PRO A 42 -10.34 -3.96 0.56
N ARG A 43 -10.91 -3.80 -0.63
CA ARG A 43 -10.23 -3.18 -1.77
C ARG A 43 -9.76 -1.74 -1.49
N ILE A 44 -10.59 -0.91 -0.86
CA ILE A 44 -10.27 0.50 -0.66
C ILE A 44 -9.24 0.65 0.45
N VAL A 45 -9.38 -0.13 1.54
CA VAL A 45 -8.37 -0.23 2.59
C VAL A 45 -7.02 -0.63 2.02
N ALA A 46 -6.99 -1.66 1.17
CA ALA A 46 -5.76 -2.10 0.51
C ALA A 46 -5.11 -0.99 -0.34
N LEU A 47 -5.90 -0.20 -1.07
CA LEU A 47 -5.38 0.91 -1.87
C LEU A 47 -4.88 2.08 -1.02
N ASP A 48 -5.57 2.40 0.08
CA ASP A 48 -5.10 3.41 1.04
C ASP A 48 -3.75 2.96 1.66
N LEU A 49 -3.61 1.68 2.03
CA LEU A 49 -2.35 1.11 2.54
C LEU A 49 -1.22 1.08 1.49
N VAL A 50 -1.53 0.75 0.23
CA VAL A 50 -0.53 0.84 -0.86
C VAL A 50 0.01 2.26 -0.98
N ALA A 51 -0.87 3.26 -1.02
CA ALA A 51 -0.46 4.65 -1.14
C ALA A 51 0.36 5.10 0.09
N GLN A 52 -0.01 4.66 1.30
CA GLN A 52 0.80 4.87 2.50
C GLN A 52 2.22 4.30 2.34
N ALA A 53 2.34 3.05 1.88
CA ALA A 53 3.63 2.38 1.74
C ALA A 53 4.51 3.02 0.65
N GLU A 54 3.91 3.48 -0.47
CA GLU A 54 4.61 4.23 -1.51
C GLU A 54 5.21 5.53 -0.93
N MET A 55 4.47 6.25 -0.09
CA MET A 55 4.99 7.45 0.61
C MET A 55 6.13 7.11 1.58
N GLN A 56 6.01 6.02 2.35
CA GLN A 56 7.05 5.55 3.26
C GLN A 56 8.34 5.16 2.52
N ALA A 57 8.21 4.44 1.41
CA ALA A 57 9.34 4.04 0.58
C ALA A 57 10.03 5.24 -0.07
N ALA A 58 9.25 6.23 -0.51
CA ALA A 58 9.77 7.46 -1.09
C ALA A 58 10.49 8.36 -0.05
N GLU A 59 10.12 8.27 1.22
CA GLU A 59 10.80 8.91 2.35
C GLU A 59 12.01 8.10 2.87
N GLY A 60 12.32 6.95 2.25
CA GLY A 60 13.45 6.09 2.64
C GLY A 60 13.15 5.11 3.77
N SER A 61 11.93 5.07 4.31
CA SER A 61 11.50 4.13 5.35
C SER A 61 11.06 2.78 4.77
N ILE A 62 11.98 2.09 4.10
CA ILE A 62 11.67 0.88 3.31
C ILE A 62 11.13 -0.28 4.16
N GLU A 63 11.65 -0.51 5.37
CA GLU A 63 11.16 -1.60 6.23
C GLU A 63 9.72 -1.37 6.66
N GLN A 64 9.38 -0.12 7.01
CA GLN A 64 8.01 0.27 7.31
C GLN A 64 7.09 0.13 6.09
N ALA A 65 7.58 0.50 4.91
CA ALA A 65 6.86 0.31 3.66
C ALA A 65 6.56 -1.17 3.39
N CYS A 66 7.55 -2.05 3.60
CA CYS A 66 7.38 -3.50 3.46
C CYS A 66 6.28 -4.04 4.38
N ALA A 67 6.28 -3.63 5.65
CA ALA A 67 5.23 -4.02 6.59
C ALA A 67 3.84 -3.51 6.18
N THR A 68 3.75 -2.28 5.69
CA THR A 68 2.48 -1.69 5.24
C THR A 68 1.96 -2.36 3.96
N TRP A 69 2.83 -2.62 2.97
CA TRP A 69 2.47 -3.38 1.78
C TRP A 69 2.05 -4.82 2.10
N GLY A 70 2.69 -5.48 3.07
CA GLY A 70 2.26 -6.78 3.57
C GLY A 70 0.79 -6.78 4.01
N ARG A 71 0.42 -5.81 4.86
CA ARG A 71 -1.00 -5.61 5.27
C ARG A 71 -1.91 -5.30 4.10
N ALA A 72 -1.42 -4.54 3.11
CA ALA A 72 -2.19 -4.25 1.91
C ALA A 72 -2.50 -5.53 1.13
N ILE A 73 -1.54 -6.44 0.96
CA ILE A 73 -1.75 -7.75 0.32
C ILE A 73 -2.77 -8.58 1.11
N ASP A 74 -2.69 -8.59 2.44
CA ASP A 74 -3.65 -9.33 3.29
C ASP A 74 -5.09 -8.85 3.05
N HIS A 75 -5.30 -7.54 2.89
CA HIS A 75 -6.61 -6.97 2.56
C HIS A 75 -7.05 -7.21 1.10
N MET A 76 -6.15 -7.63 0.22
CA MET A 76 -6.46 -7.97 -1.18
C MET A 76 -6.83 -9.44 -1.36
N ASP A 77 -6.73 -10.26 -0.32
CA ASP A 77 -7.17 -11.65 -0.39
C ASP A 77 -8.66 -11.74 -0.77
N GLY A 78 -8.99 -12.63 -1.70
CA GLY A 78 -10.32 -12.72 -2.31
C GLY A 78 -10.77 -11.53 -3.18
N VAL A 79 -10.03 -10.41 -3.26
CA VAL A 79 -10.46 -9.20 -3.99
C VAL A 79 -9.98 -9.23 -5.44
N GLN A 80 -10.80 -9.63 -6.42
CA GLN A 80 -10.44 -9.57 -7.85
C GLN A 80 -10.49 -8.14 -8.41
N SER A 81 -9.33 -7.55 -8.75
CA SER A 81 -9.26 -6.16 -9.21
C SER A 81 -7.98 -5.87 -10.01
N GLY A 82 -8.14 -5.28 -11.21
CA GLY A 82 -7.00 -4.84 -12.02
C GLY A 82 -6.15 -3.77 -11.35
N ARG A 83 -6.75 -2.92 -10.49
CA ARG A 83 -6.02 -1.87 -9.75
C ARG A 83 -5.09 -2.46 -8.68
N THR A 84 -5.54 -3.51 -8.00
CA THR A 84 -4.73 -4.16 -6.95
C THR A 84 -3.58 -4.94 -7.59
N ARG A 85 -3.84 -5.64 -8.71
CA ARG A 85 -2.77 -6.27 -9.50
C ARG A 85 -1.71 -5.26 -9.98
N LYS A 86 -2.14 -4.12 -10.51
CA LYS A 86 -1.23 -3.04 -10.94
C LYS A 86 -0.40 -2.51 -9.76
N ALA A 87 -1.03 -2.27 -8.61
CA ALA A 87 -0.34 -1.81 -7.40
C ALA A 87 0.74 -2.80 -6.94
N VAL A 88 0.42 -4.09 -6.84
CA VAL A 88 1.40 -5.13 -6.49
C VAL A 88 2.53 -5.19 -7.52
N GLY A 89 2.22 -5.06 -8.82
CA GLY A 89 3.22 -4.98 -9.87
C GLY A 89 4.14 -3.76 -9.74
N ASN A 90 3.62 -2.59 -9.35
CA ASN A 90 4.41 -1.39 -9.09
C ASN A 90 5.33 -1.58 -7.89
N MET A 91 4.78 -2.04 -6.76
CA MET A 91 5.52 -2.35 -5.54
C MET A 91 6.72 -3.27 -5.83
N ARG A 92 6.54 -4.34 -6.59
CA ARG A 92 7.65 -5.25 -6.96
C ARG A 92 8.78 -4.53 -7.70
N ARG A 93 8.45 -3.56 -8.55
CA ARG A 93 9.47 -2.74 -9.23
C ARG A 93 10.19 -1.83 -8.23
N ASP A 94 9.48 -1.22 -7.29
CA ASP A 94 10.08 -0.38 -6.24
C ASP A 94 11.01 -1.18 -5.32
N LEU A 95 10.65 -2.43 -4.99
CA LEU A 95 11.44 -3.33 -4.17
C LEU A 95 12.71 -3.85 -4.85
N SER A 96 12.76 -3.86 -6.18
CA SER A 96 13.86 -4.48 -6.96
C SER A 96 15.25 -4.07 -6.49
N ARG A 97 15.49 -2.76 -6.32
CA ARG A 97 16.78 -2.20 -5.88
C ARG A 97 17.16 -2.57 -4.45
N PHE A 98 16.18 -2.83 -3.58
CA PHE A 98 16.42 -3.20 -2.18
C PHE A 98 16.71 -4.69 -2.06
N ARG A 99 16.07 -5.50 -2.89
CA ARG A 99 16.36 -6.93 -3.01
C ARG A 99 17.78 -7.19 -3.51
N THR A 100 18.23 -6.48 -4.53
CA THR A 100 19.61 -6.61 -5.04
C THR A 100 20.66 -6.19 -4.00
N ARG A 101 20.27 -5.37 -3.01
CA ARG A 101 21.10 -5.00 -1.86
C ARG A 101 21.00 -5.97 -0.67
N GLY A 102 20.26 -7.07 -0.81
CA GLY A 102 20.13 -8.10 0.22
C GLY A 102 19.15 -7.78 1.35
N LEU A 103 18.27 -6.79 1.19
CA LEU A 103 17.30 -6.45 2.23
C LEU A 103 16.22 -7.53 2.36
N ARG A 104 16.23 -8.26 3.49
CA ARG A 104 15.38 -9.43 3.73
C ARG A 104 13.89 -9.13 3.53
N CYS A 105 13.37 -8.08 4.17
CA CYS A 105 11.95 -7.74 4.10
C CYS A 105 11.47 -7.44 2.66
N ALA A 106 12.35 -6.92 1.80
CA ALA A 106 12.04 -6.68 0.40
C ALA A 106 11.98 -7.98 -0.41
N SER A 107 12.83 -8.96 -0.08
CA SER A 107 12.83 -10.29 -0.71
C SER A 107 11.58 -11.08 -0.32
N GLU A 108 11.28 -11.17 0.98
CA GLU A 108 10.09 -11.85 1.50
C GLU A 108 8.79 -11.25 0.93
N LEU A 109 8.71 -9.92 0.86
CA LEU A 109 7.54 -9.25 0.30
C LEU A 109 7.41 -9.49 -1.20
N ASP A 110 8.51 -9.53 -1.97
CA ASP A 110 8.44 -9.83 -3.41
C ASP A 110 8.06 -11.28 -3.70
N GLU A 111 8.44 -12.22 -2.83
CA GLU A 111 7.96 -13.61 -2.90
C GLU A 111 6.44 -13.66 -2.71
N ARG A 112 5.93 -13.09 -1.61
CA ARG A 112 4.47 -12.97 -1.38
C ARG A 112 3.74 -12.29 -2.54
N ALA A 113 4.36 -11.28 -3.14
CA ALA A 113 3.82 -10.57 -4.28
C ALA A 113 3.79 -11.40 -5.57
N ARG A 114 4.76 -12.31 -5.77
CA ARG A 114 4.71 -13.27 -6.89
C ARG A 114 3.53 -14.21 -6.73
N ASP A 115 3.38 -14.81 -5.55
CA ASP A 115 2.31 -15.77 -5.26
C ASP A 115 0.93 -15.13 -5.47
N PHE A 116 0.75 -13.92 -4.93
CA PHE A 116 -0.47 -13.15 -5.16
C PHE A 116 -0.76 -12.90 -6.65
N LEU A 117 0.26 -12.67 -7.47
CA LEU A 117 0.07 -12.42 -8.91
C LEU A 117 -0.17 -13.71 -9.70
N SER A 118 0.40 -14.85 -9.29
CA SER A 118 0.20 -16.15 -9.95
C SER A 118 -1.18 -16.73 -9.70
N ASP A 119 -1.70 -16.61 -8.48
CA ASP A 119 -3.01 -17.17 -8.10
C ASP A 119 -4.19 -16.48 -8.80
N ARG A 120 -3.93 -15.35 -9.45
CA ARG A 120 -4.93 -14.41 -9.98
C ARG A 120 -4.71 -14.10 -11.46
N ARG A 121 -4.11 -15.07 -12.16
CA ARG A 121 -3.81 -15.05 -13.60
C ARG A 121 -5.05 -15.33 -14.42
#